data_AF-A0A1H1UBY5-F1
#
_entry.id   AF-A0A1H1UBY5-F1
#
_cell.length_a   1.000
_cell.length_b   1.000
_cell.length_c   1.000
_cell.angle_alpha   90.00
_cell.angle_beta   90.00
_cell.angle_gamma   90.00
#
_symmetry.space_group_name_H-M   'P 1'
#
loop_
_entity.id
_entity.type
_entity.pdbx_description
1 polymer ?
#
loop_
_entity_poly.entity_id
_entity_poly.type
_entity_poly.pdbx_seq_one_letter_code
_entity_poly.pdbx_strand_id
1 'polypeptide(L)' 'MTKKIWYIIAGILLCFLGSVLIISITIYADKATNNSVYYFLIMPFILEIIGVLILRKGILLNGN' A
#
# COMPACT_ATOMS: atom_id res chain seq x y z
N MET A 1 25.42 -3.15 3.24
CA MET A 1 24.39 -3.84 2.41
C MET A 1 22.98 -3.84 3.00
N THR A 2 22.76 -3.46 4.26
CA THR A 2 21.48 -3.67 4.97
C THR A 2 20.38 -2.67 4.60
N LYS A 3 20.61 -1.36 4.72
CA LYS A 3 19.51 -0.36 4.68
C LYS A 3 18.69 -0.35 3.37
N LYS A 4 19.29 -0.69 2.23
CA LYS A 4 18.62 -0.68 0.91
C LYS A 4 17.55 -1.78 0.77
N ILE A 5 17.88 -3.01 1.17
CA ILE A 5 16.99 -4.16 1.09
C ILE A 5 15.80 -3.96 2.04
N TRP A 6 16.05 -3.38 3.22
CA TRP A 6 14.98 -3.04 4.17
C TRP A 6 13.94 -2.08 3.59
N TYR A 7 14.34 -1.04 2.85
CA TYR A 7 13.38 -0.14 2.20
C TYR A 7 12.57 -0.84 1.12
N ILE A 8 13.19 -1.69 0.31
CA ILE A 8 12.49 -2.45 -0.73
C ILE A 8 11.47 -3.39 -0.10
N ILE A 9 11.88 -4.17 0.91
CA ILE A 9 10.98 -5.09 1.62
C ILE A 9 9.84 -4.32 2.29
N ALA A 10 10.12 -3.22 3.00
CA ALA A 10 9.10 -2.43 3.66
C ALA A 10 8.09 -1.82 2.67
N GLY A 11 8.56 -1.32 1.52
CA GLY A 11 7.67 -0.79 0.49
C GLY A 11 6.79 -1.85 -0.13
N ILE A 12 7.33 -3.04 -0.44
CA ILE A 12 6.54 -4.18 -0.94
C ILE A 12 5.47 -4.59 0.08
N LEU A 13 5.84 -4.69 1.36
CA LEU A 13 4.92 -5.07 2.43
C LEU A 13 3.77 -4.06 2.59
N LEU A 14 4.07 -2.76 2.50
CA LEU A 14 3.06 -1.70 2.58
C LEU A 14 2.13 -1.72 1.35
N CYS A 15 2.67 -1.86 0.14
CA CYS A 15 1.84 -1.99 -1.05
C CYS A 15 0.93 -3.22 -0.96
N PHE A 16 1.48 -4.37 -0.57
CA PHE A 16 0.69 -5.60 -0.41
C PHE A 16 -0.43 -5.44 0.62
N LEU A 17 -0.12 -4.85 1.79
CA LEU A 17 -1.13 -4.57 2.82
C LEU A 17 -2.21 -3.61 2.31
N GLY A 18 -1.83 -2.56 1.60
CA GLY A 18 -2.73 -1.60 0.97
C GLY A 18 -3.70 -2.27 -0.01
N SER A 19 -3.19 -3.09 -0.92
CA SER A 19 -4.02 -3.83 -1.88
C SER A 19 -4.97 -4.82 -1.19
N VAL A 20 -4.51 -5.53 -0.15
CA VAL A 20 -5.38 -6.43 0.65
C VAL A 20 -6.50 -5.66 1.33
N LEU A 21 -6.22 -4.48 1.89
CA LEU A 21 -7.23 -3.62 2.51
C LEU A 21 -8.23 -3.09 1.47
N ILE A 22 -7.77 -2.68 0.28
CA ILE A 22 -8.66 -2.24 -0.82
C ILE A 22 -9.63 -3.35 -1.19
N ILE A 23 -9.12 -4.58 -1.39
CA ILE A 23 -9.94 -5.74 -1.74
C ILE A 23 -10.94 -6.04 -0.60
N SER A 24 -10.48 -6.04 0.65
CA SER A 24 -11.33 -6.33 1.81
C SER A 24 -12.45 -5.32 1.99
N ILE A 25 -12.15 -4.02 1.85
CA ILE A 25 -13.15 -2.94 1.93
C ILE A 25 -14.12 -3.03 0.76
N THR A 26 -13.64 -3.34 -0.45
CA THR A 26 -14.50 -3.48 -1.64
C THR A 26 -15.49 -4.63 -1.46
N ILE A 27 -15.02 -5.81 -1.02
CA ILE A 27 -15.88 -6.97 -0.73
C ILE A 27 -16.87 -6.65 0.39
N TYR A 28 -16.44 -5.94 1.43
CA TYR A 28 -17.32 -5.55 2.52
C TYR A 28 -18.38 -4.53 2.10
N ALA A 29 -18.01 -3.52 1.30
CA ALA A 29 -18.92 -2.51 0.78
C ALA A 29 -20.00 -3.11 -0.12
N ASP A 30 -19.61 -4.06 -0.98
CA ASP A 30 -20.53 -4.82 -1.84
C ASP A 30 -21.57 -5.58 -1.01
N LYS A 31 -21.12 -6.29 0.04
CA LYS A 31 -22.02 -7.00 0.96
C LYS A 31 -22.90 -6.08 1.80
N ALA A 32 -22.40 -4.90 2.16
CA ALA A 32 -23.12 -3.94 2.98
C ALA A 32 -24.17 -3.15 2.18
N THR A 33 -24.17 -3.21 0.85
CA THR A 33 -25.01 -2.39 -0.06
C THR A 33 -24.96 -0.89 0.23
N ASN A 34 -23.89 -0.44 0.91
CA ASN A 34 -23.76 0.92 1.39
C ASN A 34 -22.58 1.62 0.70
N ASN A 35 -22.91 2.53 -0.20
CA ASN A 35 -21.93 3.28 -0.98
C ASN A 35 -21.01 4.16 -0.11
N SER A 36 -21.41 4.50 1.12
CA SER A 36 -20.56 5.31 2.01
C SER A 36 -19.29 4.58 2.46
N VAL A 37 -19.28 3.25 2.39
CA VAL A 37 -18.12 2.44 2.80
C VAL A 37 -16.94 2.60 1.84
N TYR A 38 -17.19 2.95 0.58
CA TYR A 38 -16.12 3.22 -0.39
C TYR A 38 -15.27 4.44 -0.03
N TYR A 39 -15.76 5.38 0.79
CA TYR A 39 -14.93 6.49 1.28
C TYR A 39 -13.76 6.01 2.14
N PHE A 40 -13.85 4.84 2.77
CA PHE A 40 -12.72 4.26 3.52
C PHE A 40 -11.57 3.79 2.63
N LEU A 41 -11.76 3.68 1.30
CA LEU A 41 -10.68 3.34 0.36
C LEU A 41 -9.60 4.42 0.24
N ILE A 42 -9.88 5.66 0.66
CA ILE A 42 -8.88 6.73 0.63
C ILE A 42 -7.65 6.39 1.48
N MET A 43 -7.87 5.73 2.62
CA MET A 43 -6.81 5.41 3.58
C MET A 43 -5.82 4.36 3.04
N PRO A 44 -6.24 3.20 2.50
CA PRO A 44 -5.31 2.27 1.89
C PRO A 44 -4.67 2.81 0.60
N PHE A 45 -5.32 3.73 -0.13
CA PHE A 45 -4.69 4.43 -1.26
C PHE A 45 -3.50 5.30 -0.82
N ILE A 46 -3.66 6.07 0.26
CA ILE A 46 -2.57 6.86 0.84
C ILE A 46 -1.43 5.93 1.29
N LEU A 47 -1.78 4.78 1.88
CA LEU A 47 -0.80 3.79 2.31
C LEU A 47 -0.04 3.17 1.13
N GLU A 48 -0.71 2.87 0.01
CA GLU A 48 -0.06 2.43 -1.24
C GLU A 48 0.89 3.50 -1.80
N ILE A 49 0.48 4.77 -1.83
CA ILE A 49 1.35 5.88 -2.27
C ILE A 49 2.62 5.93 -1.42
N ILE A 50 2.49 5.84 -0.09
CA ILE A 50 3.64 5.81 0.82
C ILE A 50 4.53 4.57 0.54
N GLY A 51 3.92 3.40 0.35
CA GLY A 51 4.63 2.17 -0.01
C GLY A 51 5.47 2.32 -1.29
N VAL A 52 4.89 2.92 -2.34
CA VAL A 52 5.57 3.20 -3.61
C VAL A 52 6.71 4.19 -3.44
N LEU A 53 6.54 5.25 -2.64
CA LEU A 53 7.60 6.22 -2.36
C LEU A 53 8.79 5.58 -1.63
N ILE A 54 8.51 4.69 -0.67
CA ILE A 54 9.52 3.94 0.06
C ILE A 54 10.27 2.97 -0.88
N LEU A 55 9.53 2.25 -1.73
CA LEU A 55 10.09 1.38 -2.77
C LEU A 55 11.03 2.15 -3.70
N ARG A 56 10.57 3.30 -4.22
CA ARG A 56 11.37 4.19 -5.07
C ARG A 56 12.67 4.61 -4.39
N LYS A 57 12.61 4.98 -3.10
CA LYS A 57 13.80 5.36 -2.33
C LYS A 57 14.76 4.16 -2.17
N GLY A 58 14.25 2.96 -1.94
CA GLY A 58 15.04 1.74 -1.88
C GLY A 58 15.77 1.41 -3.19
N ILE A 59 15.10 1.61 -4.34
CA ILE A 59 15.67 1.39 -5.67
C ILE A 59 16.75 2.44 -6.00
N LEU A 60 16.50 3.72 -5.73
CA LEU A 60 17.48 4.80 -5.96
C LEU A 60 18.77 4.59 -5.16
N LEU A 61 18.64 4.13 -3.91
CA LEU A 61 19.78 3.77 -3.07
C LEU A 61 20.54 2.51 -3.55
N ASN A 62 20.03 1.79 -4.54
CA ASN A 62 20.70 0.64 -5.14
C ASN A 62 21.41 1.00 -6.46
N GLY A 63 21.08 2.14 -7.08
CA GLY A 63 21.70 2.61 -8.33
C GLY A 63 22.87 3.59 -8.14
N ASN A 64 23.05 4.11 -6.92
CA ASN A 64 24.22 4.87 -6.47
C ASN A 64 25.19 3.97 -5.70
#